data_AF-A0A0J1ACC9-F1
#
_entry.id   AF-A0A0J1ACC9-F1
#
_cell.length_a   1.000
_cell.length_b   1.000
_cell.length_c   1.000
_cell.angle_alpha   90.00
_cell.angle_beta   90.00
_cell.angle_gamma   90.00
#
_symmetry.space_group_name_H-M   'P 1'
#
loop_
_entity.id
_entity.type
_entity.pdbx_description
1 polymer ?
#
loop_
_entity_poly.entity_id
_entity_poly.type
_entity_poly.pdbx_seq_one_letter_code
_entity_poly.pdbx_strand_id
1 'polypeptide(L)'
;MVDMATQLTSTRALLEETAWKMTQLKLQGPELVAQISMLKNVATRTMQFCADAAVQTLGGMGFMRGTKSERIYREVKVNMIGGGAEEIMKDLISKQLGY
;
A
#
# COMPACT_ATOMS: atom_id res chain seq x y z
N MET A 1 -6.51 -16.92 -0.83
CA MET A 1 -6.41 -16.54 0.60
C MET A 1 -4.96 -16.47 1.08
N VAL A 2 -4.12 -17.48 0.81
CA VAL A 2 -2.69 -17.45 1.17
C VAL A 2 -1.96 -16.25 0.57
N ASP A 3 -2.17 -15.93 -0.71
CA ASP A 3 -1.50 -14.79 -1.35
C ASP A 3 -1.81 -13.44 -0.68
N MET A 4 -3.06 -13.24 -0.23
CA MET A 4 -3.45 -12.03 0.50
C MET A 4 -2.71 -11.95 1.84
N ALA A 5 -2.64 -13.07 2.57
CA ALA A 5 -1.92 -13.15 3.85
C ALA A 5 -0.42 -12.91 3.67
N THR A 6 0.18 -13.44 2.60
CA THR A 6 1.58 -13.24 2.24
C THR A 6 1.87 -11.76 1.97
N GLN A 7 1.09 -11.11 1.08
CA GLN A 7 1.30 -9.68 0.79
C GLN A 7 1.08 -8.79 2.02
N LEU A 8 0.09 -9.12 2.85
CA LEU A 8 -0.15 -8.40 4.11
C LEU A 8 1.04 -8.55 5.07
N THR A 9 1.60 -9.75 5.17
CA THR A 9 2.75 -10.03 6.05
C THR A 9 4.00 -9.28 5.58
N SER A 10 4.31 -9.32 4.29
CA SER A 10 5.43 -8.56 3.71
C SER A 10 5.25 -7.05 3.88
N THR A 11 4.04 -6.54 3.64
CA THR A 11 3.72 -5.11 3.83
C THR A 11 3.87 -4.70 5.30
N ARG A 12 3.42 -5.56 6.23
CA ARG A 12 3.54 -5.31 7.66
C ARG A 12 5.00 -5.26 8.11
N ALA A 13 5.84 -6.18 7.63
CA ALA A 13 7.26 -6.16 7.94
C ALA A 13 7.91 -4.83 7.47
N LEU A 14 7.60 -4.39 6.25
CA LEU A 14 8.11 -3.11 5.73
C LEU A 14 7.58 -1.91 6.52
N LEU A 15 6.31 -1.94 6.95
CA LEU A 15 5.70 -0.91 7.78
C LEU A 15 6.41 -0.80 9.13
N GLU A 16 6.62 -1.93 9.81
CA GLU A 16 7.27 -1.99 11.12
C GLU A 16 8.73 -1.51 11.04
N GLU A 17 9.47 -1.94 10.00
CA GLU A 17 10.84 -1.47 9.77
C GLU A 17 10.89 0.05 9.52
N THR A 18 9.99 0.57 8.65
CA THR A 18 9.93 1.99 8.32
C THR A 18 9.57 2.82 9.56
N ALA A 19 8.57 2.37 10.33
CA ALA A 19 8.16 3.02 11.56
C ALA A 19 9.29 3.05 12.59
N TRP A 20 10.03 1.94 12.73
CA TRP A 20 11.21 1.91 13.59
C TRP A 20 12.27 2.92 13.12
N LYS A 21 12.61 2.97 11.83
CA LYS A 21 13.58 3.94 11.29
C LYS A 21 13.16 5.39 11.49
N MET A 22 11.86 5.70 11.42
CA MET A 22 11.34 7.04 11.71
C MET A 22 11.64 7.49 13.15
N THR A 23 11.81 6.58 14.11
CA THR A 23 12.20 6.93 15.49
C THR A 23 13.69 7.20 15.67
N GLN A 24 14.53 6.83 14.68
CA GLN A 24 15.96 6.93 14.77
C GLN A 24 16.44 8.24 14.14
N LEU A 25 16.93 9.18 14.95
CA LEU A 25 17.41 10.49 14.47
C LEU A 25 18.54 10.37 13.43
N LYS A 26 19.38 9.33 13.55
CA LYS A 26 20.51 9.08 12.64
C LYS A 26 20.09 8.56 11.26
N LEU A 27 18.85 8.08 11.13
CA LEU A 27 18.32 7.50 9.90
C LEU A 27 17.35 8.45 9.18
N GLN A 28 17.22 9.70 9.66
CA GLN A 28 16.47 10.73 8.97
C GLN A 28 17.21 11.16 7.71
N GLY A 29 16.48 11.40 6.62
CA GLY A 29 17.09 11.86 5.37
C GLY A 29 16.38 11.34 4.12
N PRO A 30 16.99 11.57 2.94
CA PRO A 30 16.49 11.14 1.64
C PRO A 30 16.08 9.67 1.59
N GLU A 31 16.89 8.78 2.17
CA GLU A 31 16.66 7.34 2.16
C GLU A 31 15.39 6.95 2.92
N LEU A 32 15.10 7.64 4.05
CA LEU A 32 13.88 7.42 4.81
C LEU A 32 12.65 7.93 4.03
N VAL A 33 12.76 9.06 3.35
CA VAL A 33 11.69 9.58 2.48
C VAL A 33 11.40 8.56 1.36
N ALA A 34 12.45 8.03 0.70
CA ALA A 34 12.31 7.00 -0.30
C ALA A 34 11.61 5.75 0.26
N GLN A 35 12.02 5.28 1.45
CA GLN A 35 11.43 4.11 2.07
C GLN A 35 9.95 4.30 2.45
N ILE A 36 9.57 5.46 2.98
CA ILE A 36 8.16 5.81 3.26
C ILE A 36 7.35 5.81 1.95
N SER A 37 7.90 6.37 0.88
CA SER A 37 7.25 6.38 -0.43
C SER A 37 7.09 4.97 -1.02
N MET A 38 8.11 4.12 -0.88
CA MET A 38 8.04 2.71 -1.26
C MET A 38 6.96 1.97 -0.47
N LEU A 39 6.93 2.16 0.85
CA LEU A 39 5.93 1.57 1.74
C LEU A 39 4.52 1.94 1.32
N LYS A 40 4.24 3.23 1.03
CA LYS A 40 2.92 3.65 0.55
C LYS A 40 2.51 2.93 -0.73
N ASN A 41 3.43 2.82 -1.70
CA ASN A 41 3.15 2.12 -2.95
C ASN A 41 2.85 0.63 -2.70
N VAL A 42 3.66 -0.05 -1.89
CA VAL A 42 3.45 -1.47 -1.54
C VAL A 42 2.14 -1.67 -0.78
N ALA A 43 1.85 -0.83 0.21
CA ALA A 43 0.65 -0.94 1.04
C ALA A 43 -0.63 -0.73 0.23
N THR A 44 -0.65 0.28 -0.63
CA THR A 44 -1.84 0.58 -1.46
C THR A 44 -2.07 -0.46 -2.55
N ARG A 45 -1.02 -1.03 -3.15
CA ARG A 45 -1.14 -2.19 -4.06
C ARG A 45 -1.64 -3.45 -3.34
N THR A 46 -1.14 -3.71 -2.14
CA THR A 46 -1.62 -4.83 -1.31
C THR A 46 -3.09 -4.66 -0.95
N MET A 47 -3.51 -3.44 -0.63
CA MET A 47 -4.91 -3.11 -0.36
C MET A 47 -5.79 -3.40 -1.60
N GLN A 48 -5.34 -3.00 -2.79
CA GLN A 48 -6.03 -3.29 -4.05
C GLN A 48 -6.16 -4.79 -4.29
N PHE A 49 -5.04 -5.51 -4.22
CA PHE A 49 -5.02 -6.95 -4.41
C PHE A 49 -5.99 -7.68 -3.48
N CYS A 50 -6.00 -7.32 -2.19
CA CYS A 50 -6.89 -7.92 -1.20
C CYS A 50 -8.37 -7.57 -1.47
N ALA A 51 -8.68 -6.33 -1.86
CA ALA A 51 -10.06 -5.93 -2.15
C ALA A 51 -10.60 -6.65 -3.41
N ASP A 52 -9.78 -6.72 -4.47
CA ASP A 52 -10.11 -7.42 -5.71
C ASP A 52 -10.35 -8.91 -5.45
N ALA A 53 -9.44 -9.55 -4.71
CA ALA A 53 -9.56 -10.95 -4.33
C ALA A 53 -10.77 -11.23 -3.43
N ALA A 54 -11.14 -10.30 -2.54
CA ALA A 54 -12.33 -10.42 -1.70
C ALA A 54 -13.62 -10.38 -2.53
N VAL A 55 -13.73 -9.46 -3.48
CA VAL A 55 -14.88 -9.41 -4.42
C VAL A 55 -14.94 -10.70 -5.23
N GLN A 56 -13.83 -11.15 -5.79
CA GLN A 56 -13.76 -12.37 -6.59
C GLN A 56 -14.17 -13.62 -5.79
N THR A 57 -13.74 -13.73 -4.53
CA THR A 57 -14.06 -14.87 -3.65
C THR A 57 -15.56 -14.91 -3.29
N LEU A 58 -16.18 -13.74 -3.13
CA LEU A 58 -17.60 -13.61 -2.81
C LEU A 58 -18.51 -13.65 -4.06
N GLY A 59 -17.93 -13.70 -5.26
CA GLY A 59 -18.64 -13.74 -6.53
C GLY A 59 -19.54 -12.52 -6.74
N GLY A 60 -20.69 -12.71 -7.39
CA GLY A 60 -21.64 -11.62 -7.66
C GLY A 60 -22.08 -10.86 -6.40
N MET A 61 -22.27 -11.56 -5.27
CA MET A 61 -22.59 -10.95 -3.98
C MET A 61 -21.50 -9.96 -3.55
N GLY A 62 -20.24 -10.28 -3.78
CA GLY A 62 -19.10 -9.43 -3.44
C GLY A 62 -19.12 -8.05 -4.13
N PHE A 63 -19.79 -7.95 -5.27
CA PHE A 63 -19.94 -6.72 -6.07
C PHE A 63 -21.29 -6.03 -5.87
N MET A 64 -22.22 -6.61 -5.11
CA MET A 64 -23.51 -5.99 -4.85
C MET A 64 -23.35 -4.75 -3.98
N ARG A 65 -23.98 -3.64 -4.40
CA ARG A 65 -24.01 -2.41 -3.60
C ARG A 65 -24.54 -2.68 -2.20
N GLY A 66 -23.88 -2.08 -1.21
CA GLY A 66 -24.21 -2.24 0.21
C GLY A 66 -23.39 -3.34 0.91
N THR A 67 -22.69 -4.20 0.16
CA THR A 67 -21.71 -5.12 0.76
C THR A 67 -20.43 -4.38 1.14
N LYS A 68 -19.75 -4.89 2.17
CA LYS A 68 -18.46 -4.32 2.62
C LYS A 68 -17.38 -4.48 1.56
N SER A 69 -17.35 -5.61 0.85
CA SER A 69 -16.38 -5.89 -0.21
C SER A 69 -16.49 -4.89 -1.36
N GLU A 70 -17.70 -4.58 -1.83
CA GLU A 70 -17.93 -3.59 -2.88
C GLU A 70 -17.47 -2.19 -2.44
N ARG A 71 -17.81 -1.80 -1.22
CA ARG A 71 -17.41 -0.48 -0.69
C ARG A 71 -15.89 -0.37 -0.59
N ILE A 72 -15.24 -1.36 0.02
CA ILE A 72 -13.78 -1.38 0.19
C ILE A 72 -13.10 -1.36 -1.18
N TYR A 73 -13.56 -2.16 -2.14
CA TYR A 73 -13.05 -2.17 -3.52
C TYR A 73 -13.03 -0.78 -4.15
N ARG A 74 -14.08 0.04 -3.95
CA ARG A 74 -14.09 1.44 -4.41
C ARG A 74 -13.18 2.35 -3.58
N GLU A 75 -13.17 2.20 -2.26
CA GLU A 75 -12.38 3.03 -1.34
C GLU A 75 -10.86 2.84 -1.51
N VAL A 76 -10.40 1.70 -2.02
CA VAL A 76 -8.96 1.53 -2.30
C VAL A 76 -8.45 2.61 -3.25
N LYS A 77 -9.23 2.98 -4.26
CA LYS A 77 -8.74 3.88 -5.33
C LYS A 77 -8.39 5.26 -4.80
N VAL A 78 -9.15 5.79 -3.83
CA VAL A 78 -8.81 7.08 -3.22
C VAL A 78 -7.51 7.02 -2.40
N ASN A 79 -7.24 5.89 -1.73
CA ASN A 79 -5.98 5.69 -1.01
C ASN A 79 -4.77 5.57 -1.94
N MET A 80 -4.96 5.01 -3.14
CA MET A 80 -3.89 4.96 -4.15
C MET A 80 -3.52 6.34 -4.70
N ILE A 81 -4.47 7.27 -4.76
CA ILE A 81 -4.28 8.63 -5.30
C ILE A 81 -3.84 9.61 -4.22
N GLY A 82 -4.46 9.53 -3.04
CA GLY A 82 -4.20 10.42 -1.91
C GLY A 82 -2.77 10.35 -1.41
N GLY A 83 -2.23 11.49 -0.97
CA GLY A 83 -0.85 11.58 -0.47
C GLY A 83 0.24 11.40 -1.54
N GLY A 84 -0.14 11.42 -2.82
CA GLY A 84 0.76 11.25 -3.96
C GLY A 84 0.44 9.97 -4.72
N ALA A 85 0.08 10.07 -6.01
CA ALA A 85 -0.16 8.92 -6.87
C ALA A 85 1.11 8.04 -7.00
N GLU A 86 0.94 6.79 -7.44
CA GLU A 86 2.03 5.82 -7.50
C GLU A 86 3.22 6.30 -8.34
N GLU A 87 2.94 6.95 -9.45
CA GLU A 87 3.91 7.52 -10.39
C GLU A 87 4.69 8.67 -9.75
N ILE A 88 4.00 9.53 -8.97
CA ILE A 88 4.63 10.63 -8.23
C ILE A 88 5.56 10.08 -7.15
N MET A 89 5.13 9.01 -6.47
CA MET A 89 5.97 8.35 -5.46
C MET A 89 7.19 7.68 -6.09
N LYS A 90 7.05 7.03 -7.25
CA LYS A 90 8.19 6.45 -7.98
C LYS A 90 9.19 7.52 -8.41
N ASP A 91 8.73 8.65 -8.93
CA ASP A 91 9.59 9.79 -9.29
C ASP A 91 10.32 10.34 -8.05
N LEU A 92 9.61 10.52 -6.93
CA LEU A 92 10.22 10.94 -5.67
C LEU A 92 11.28 9.94 -5.18
N ILE A 93 10.99 8.63 -5.22
CA ILE A 93 11.93 7.58 -4.85
C ILE A 93 13.20 7.66 -5.71
N SER A 94 13.06 7.79 -7.04
CA SER A 94 14.20 7.93 -7.96
C SER A 94 15.10 9.09 -7.55
N LYS A 95 14.48 10.26 -7.30
CA LYS A 95 15.20 11.48 -6.90
C LYS A 95 15.91 11.35 -5.56
N GLN A 96 15.28 10.73 -4.57
CA GLN A 96 15.90 10.56 -3.24
C GLN A 96 17.05 9.54 -3.23
N LEU A 97 17.01 8.54 -4.12
CA LEU A 97 18.04 7.50 -4.20
C LEU A 97 19.11 7.75 -5.26
N GLY A 98 18.94 8.77 -6.10
CA GLY A 98 19.90 9.12 -7.15
C GLY A 98 19.90 8.15 -8.35
N TYR A 99 18.74 7.53 -8.64
CA TYR A 99 18.52 6.77 -9.89
C TYR A 99 18.13 7.70 -11.04
#